data_AF-A0A958MRE7-F1
#
_entry.id   AF-A0A958MRE7-F1
#
_cell.length_a   1.000
_cell.length_b   1.000
_cell.length_c   1.000
_cell.angle_alpha   90.00
_cell.angle_beta   90.00
_cell.angle_gamma   90.00
#
_symmetry.space_group_name_H-M   'P 1'
#
loop_
_entity.id
_entity.type
_entity.pdbx_description
1 polymer ?
#
loop_
_entity_poly.entity_id
_entity_poly.type
_entity_poly.pdbx_seq_one_letter_code
_entity_poly.pdbx_strand_id
1 'polypeptide(L)'
;MKKQSKIRVGVLFGGKSAEHEISLLSARNIIDAMDREKFDVVLIGVDKQGHWHLNESSQLLLESQNPKLIKLNASGSPLSVAPGTADRALVAPSGPLEGLD
;
A
#
# COMPACT_ATOMS: atom_id res chain seq x y z
N MET A 1 -10.56 -21.26 -24.09
CA MET A 1 -9.33 -21.26 -23.25
C MET A 1 -9.68 -20.82 -21.84
N LYS A 2 -9.22 -21.52 -20.78
CA LYS A 2 -9.29 -21.01 -19.40
C LYS A 2 -8.30 -19.85 -19.28
N LYS A 3 -8.78 -18.65 -18.99
CA LYS A 3 -7.92 -17.51 -18.63
C LYS A 3 -7.24 -17.89 -17.32
N GLN A 4 -5.92 -18.07 -17.32
CA GLN A 4 -5.18 -18.29 -16.08
C GLN A 4 -5.41 -17.09 -15.16
N SER A 5 -5.88 -17.35 -13.94
CA SER A 5 -6.09 -16.30 -12.95
C SER A 5 -4.73 -15.78 -12.48
N LYS A 6 -4.55 -14.46 -12.50
CA LYS A 6 -3.35 -13.82 -11.96
C LYS A 6 -3.19 -14.15 -10.48
N ILE A 7 -1.95 -14.30 -10.03
CA ILE A 7 -1.64 -14.46 -8.61
C ILE A 7 -1.76 -13.08 -7.96
N ARG A 8 -2.57 -12.98 -6.90
CA ARG A 8 -2.69 -11.74 -6.13
C ARG A 8 -1.55 -11.61 -5.14
N VAL A 9 -0.83 -10.49 -5.17
CA VAL A 9 0.34 -10.22 -4.33
C VAL A 9 0.12 -8.93 -3.55
N GLY A 10 0.15 -9.01 -2.23
CA GLY A 10 0.13 -7.84 -1.35
C GLY A 10 1.55 -7.37 -1.04
N VAL A 11 1.88 -6.11 -1.36
CA VAL A 11 3.16 -5.49 -1.01
C VAL A 11 2.93 -4.52 0.14
N LEU A 12 3.48 -4.84 1.31
CA LEU A 12 3.44 -4.01 2.51
C LEU A 12 4.77 -3.25 2.67
N PHE A 13 4.71 -1.93 2.86
CA PHE A 13 5.91 -1.08 2.91
C PHE A 13 5.70 0.19 3.73
N GLY A 14 6.80 0.90 4.01
CA GLY A 14 6.81 2.10 4.85
C GLY A 14 7.00 1.75 6.33
N GLY A 15 6.15 2.33 7.18
CA GLY A 15 6.14 2.12 8.63
C GLY A 15 6.76 3.25 9.44
N LYS A 16 6.55 3.21 10.75
CA LYS A 16 7.14 4.14 11.73
C LYS A 16 8.58 3.74 12.05
N SER A 17 9.48 3.99 11.10
CA SER A 17 10.92 3.68 11.19
C SER A 17 11.76 4.78 10.53
N ALA A 18 13.05 4.86 10.89
CA ALA A 18 14.05 5.65 10.16
C ALA A 18 14.30 5.10 8.74
N GLU A 19 13.93 3.85 8.47
CA GLU A 19 14.06 3.18 7.17
C GLU A 19 12.80 3.33 6.30
N HIS A 20 11.85 4.19 6.69
CA HIS A 20 10.59 4.40 5.97
C HIS A 20 10.80 4.69 4.47
N GLU A 21 11.69 5.63 4.15
CA GLU A 21 12.01 6.00 2.77
C GLU A 21 12.70 4.85 2.00
N ILE A 22 13.51 4.05 2.68
CA ILE A 22 14.19 2.89 2.08
C ILE A 22 13.18 1.79 1.75
N SER A 23 12.19 1.58 2.63
CA SER A 23 11.08 0.65 2.39
C SER A 23 10.24 1.08 1.20
N LEU A 24 9.94 2.38 1.08
CA LEU A 24 9.21 2.95 -0.07
C LEU A 24 9.95 2.74 -1.40
N LEU A 25 11.26 2.96 -1.42
CA LEU A 25 12.09 2.75 -2.62
C LEU A 25 12.16 1.26 -2.99
N SER A 26 12.31 0.38 -2.00
CA SER A 26 12.30 -1.08 -2.19
C SER A 26 10.99 -1.55 -2.82
N ALA A 27 9.85 -1.09 -2.29
CA ALA A 27 8.54 -1.44 -2.81
C ALA A 27 8.37 -1.05 -4.27
N ARG A 28 8.78 0.17 -4.65
CA ARG A 28 8.76 0.61 -6.04
C ARG A 28 9.56 -0.32 -6.94
N ASN A 29 10.81 -0.61 -6.58
CA ASN A 29 11.68 -1.47 -7.39
C ASN A 29 11.07 -2.86 -7.62
N ILE A 30 10.45 -3.43 -6.57
CA ILE A 30 9.75 -4.72 -6.67
C ILE A 30 8.58 -4.64 -7.66
N ILE A 31 7.78 -3.57 -7.60
CA ILE A 31 6.59 -3.41 -8.44
C ILE A 31 6.97 -3.13 -9.89
N ASP A 32 7.99 -2.31 -10.11
CA ASP A 32 8.53 -2.00 -11.45
C ASP A 32 9.11 -3.25 -12.12
N ALA A 33 9.67 -4.19 -11.34
CA ALA A 33 10.19 -5.47 -11.82
C ALA A 33 9.12 -6.57 -11.97
N MET A 34 7.88 -6.34 -11.52
CA MET A 34 6.85 -7.39 -11.46
C MET A 34 6.13 -7.59 -12.80
N ASP A 35 5.94 -8.85 -13.18
CA ASP A 35 5.19 -9.22 -14.39
C ASP A 35 3.67 -8.97 -14.19
N ARG A 36 3.17 -7.88 -14.79
CA ARG A 36 1.77 -7.47 -14.69
C ARG A 36 0.80 -8.42 -15.40
N GLU A 37 1.27 -9.33 -16.25
CA GLU A 37 0.41 -10.36 -16.85
C GLU A 37 0.19 -11.53 -15.88
N LYS A 38 1.17 -11.82 -15.03
CA LYS A 38 1.11 -12.91 -14.03
C LYS A 38 0.56 -12.47 -12.68
N PHE A 39 0.78 -11.23 -12.28
CA PHE A 39 0.48 -10.76 -10.93
C PHE A 39 -0.57 -9.64 -10.91
N ASP A 40 -1.47 -9.72 -9.92
CA ASP A 40 -2.42 -8.68 -9.52
C ASP A 40 -1.92 -8.08 -8.20
N VAL A 41 -1.35 -6.88 -8.26
CA VAL A 41 -0.59 -6.30 -7.15
C VAL A 41 -1.46 -5.37 -6.32
N VAL A 42 -1.50 -5.61 -5.01
CA VAL A 42 -2.18 -4.75 -4.04
C VAL A 42 -1.12 -4.08 -3.18
N LEU A 43 -1.16 -2.75 -3.07
CA LEU A 43 -0.14 -1.98 -2.36
C LEU A 43 -0.70 -1.44 -1.06
N ILE A 44 0.00 -1.72 0.02
CA ILE A 44 -0.40 -1.32 1.37
C ILE A 44 0.78 -0.55 1.96
N GLY A 45 0.62 0.78 2.04
CA GLY A 45 1.61 1.66 2.62
C GLY A 45 1.29 1.97 4.07
N VAL A 46 2.27 1.94 4.95
CA VAL A 46 2.14 2.42 6.33
C VAL A 46 2.89 3.75 6.44
N ASP A 47 2.21 4.82 6.85
CA ASP A 47 2.85 6.13 7.03
C ASP A 47 3.73 6.18 8.29
N LYS A 48 4.43 7.31 8.51
CA LYS A 48 5.27 7.50 9.70
C LYS A 48 4.48 7.65 11.01
N GLN A 49 3.17 7.88 10.91
CA GLN A 49 2.26 7.92 12.05
C GLN A 49 1.76 6.52 12.42
N GLY A 50 1.92 5.54 11.51
CA GLY A 50 1.49 4.17 11.66
C GLY A 50 0.13 3.87 11.02
N HIS A 51 -0.46 4.82 10.29
CA HIS A 51 -1.71 4.57 9.57
C HIS A 51 -1.46 3.82 8.28
N TRP A 52 -2.40 2.95 7.94
CA TRP A 52 -2.33 2.09 6.77
C TRP A 52 -3.15 2.69 5.65
N HIS A 53 -2.60 2.66 4.44
CA HIS A 53 -3.16 3.28 3.24
C HIS A 53 -3.14 2.25 2.11
N LEU A 54 -4.27 2.09 1.43
CA LEU A 54 -4.36 1.32 0.20
C LEU A 54 -3.99 2.21 -0.97
N ASN A 55 -2.94 1.83 -1.70
CA ASN A 55 -2.37 2.65 -2.76
C ASN A 55 -2.52 1.98 -4.13
N GLU A 56 -2.69 2.79 -5.15
CA GLU A 56 -2.59 2.34 -6.53
C GLU A 56 -1.14 2.44 -7.02
N SER A 57 -0.74 1.53 -7.91
CA SER A 57 0.63 1.47 -8.44
C SER A 57 1.09 2.75 -9.13
N SER A 58 0.18 3.48 -9.78
CA SER A 58 0.45 4.79 -10.40
C SER A 58 0.63 5.92 -9.39
N GLN A 59 0.21 5.71 -8.14
CA GLN A 59 0.10 6.73 -7.12
C GLN A 59 1.07 6.50 -5.95
N LEU A 60 1.97 5.53 -6.07
CA LEU A 60 2.78 5.03 -4.95
C LEU A 60 3.60 6.14 -4.25
N LEU A 61 4.21 7.03 -5.04
CA LEU A 61 5.11 8.08 -4.56
C LEU A 61 4.80 9.40 -5.26
N LEU A 62 4.64 10.49 -4.51
CA LEU A 62 4.42 11.82 -5.12
C LEU A 62 5.66 12.39 -5.81
N GLU A 63 6.87 11.94 -5.46
CA GLU A 63 8.11 12.57 -5.94
C GLU A 63 9.18 11.51 -6.22
N SER A 64 8.95 10.74 -7.29
CA SER A 64 9.68 9.54 -7.66
C SER A 64 11.14 9.78 -8.12
N GLN A 65 11.55 11.03 -8.33
CA GLN A 65 12.86 11.36 -8.91
C GLN A 65 13.92 11.81 -7.88
N ASN A 66 13.52 12.09 -6.63
CA ASN A 66 14.46 12.46 -5.57
C ASN A 66 14.28 11.55 -4.34
N PRO A 67 15.24 10.68 -4.02
CA PRO A 67 15.19 9.77 -2.87
C PRO A 67 14.88 10.47 -1.54
N LYS A 68 15.31 11.73 -1.40
CA LYS A 68 15.08 12.53 -0.18
C LYS A 68 13.67 13.10 -0.06
N LEU A 69 12.88 13.04 -1.12
CA LEU A 69 11.52 13.59 -1.17
C LEU A 69 10.46 12.51 -1.39
N ILE A 70 10.86 11.24 -1.40
CA ILE A 70 9.96 10.10 -1.47
C ILE A 70 8.99 10.17 -0.28
N LYS A 71 7.73 10.43 -0.57
CA LYS A 71 6.64 10.41 0.41
C LYS A 71 5.60 9.40 -0.04
N LEU A 72 5.13 8.61 0.92
CA LEU A 72 3.93 7.80 0.72
C LEU A 72 2.79 8.73 0.30
N ASN A 73 2.08 8.35 -0.75
CA ASN A 73 0.84 9.04 -1.08
C ASN A 73 -0.23 8.65 -0.07
N ALA A 74 -0.43 9.51 0.94
CA ALA A 74 -1.48 9.38 1.94
C ALA A 74 -2.88 9.73 1.41
N SER A 75 -3.02 10.06 0.12
CA SER A 75 -4.34 10.20 -0.54
C SER A 75 -4.96 8.84 -0.90
N GLY A 76 -4.28 7.74 -0.59
CA GLY A 76 -4.83 6.40 -0.66
C GLY A 76 -6.03 6.22 0.26
N SER A 77 -6.86 5.21 0.01
CA SER A 77 -7.98 4.92 0.92
C SER A 77 -7.41 4.42 2.25
N PRO A 78 -7.75 5.04 3.40
CA PRO A 78 -7.29 4.54 4.69
C PRO A 78 -7.74 3.09 4.89
N LEU A 79 -6.96 2.32 5.64
CA LEU A 79 -7.24 0.91 5.88
C LEU A 79 -7.22 0.67 7.39
N SER A 80 -8.25 -0.01 7.90
CA SER A 80 -8.32 -0.41 9.30
C SER A 80 -8.42 -1.92 9.42
N VAL A 81 -7.84 -2.45 10.49
CA VAL A 81 -7.96 -3.86 10.82
C VAL A 81 -9.20 -4.05 11.69
N ALA A 82 -10.19 -4.81 11.22
CA ALA A 82 -11.38 -5.14 12.01
C ALA A 82 -11.03 -6.24 13.04
N PRO A 83 -11.14 -5.96 14.36
CA PRO A 83 -10.91 -6.99 15.37
C PRO A 83 -12.00 -8.08 15.30
N GLY A 84 -11.61 -9.34 15.48
CA GLY A 84 -12.57 -10.45 15.68
C GLY A 84 -13.15 -11.09 14.42
N THR A 85 -12.78 -10.67 13.21
CA THR A 85 -13.21 -11.30 11.96
C THR A 85 -12.16 -12.28 11.42
N ALA A 86 -12.50 -13.55 11.29
CA ALA A 86 -11.58 -14.60 10.80
C ALA A 86 -11.22 -14.45 9.30
N ASP A 87 -12.12 -13.86 8.48
CA ASP A 87 -12.01 -13.93 7.02
C ASP A 87 -11.80 -12.58 6.30
N ARG A 88 -12.07 -11.44 6.95
CA ARG A 88 -11.94 -10.09 6.33
C ARG A 88 -11.38 -9.08 7.32
N ALA A 89 -10.09 -9.20 7.59
CA ALA A 89 -9.40 -8.34 8.54
C ALA A 89 -9.21 -6.90 8.04
N LEU A 90 -9.21 -6.62 6.73
CA LEU A 90 -8.93 -5.29 6.19
C LEU A 90 -10.21 -4.61 5.69
N VAL A 91 -10.53 -3.46 6.27
CA VAL A 91 -11.69 -2.64 5.92
C VAL A 91 -11.19 -1.28 5.46
N ALA A 92 -11.53 -0.91 4.22
CA ALA A 92 -11.47 0.49 3.79
C ALA A 92 -12.72 1.19 4.33
N PRO A 93 -12.60 2.18 5.22
CA PRO A 93 -13.76 2.88 5.74
C PRO A 93 -14.42 3.65 4.59
N SER A 94 -15.72 3.46 4.43
CA SER A 94 -16.50 4.02 3.32
C SER A 94 -16.99 5.45 3.61
N GLY A 95 -16.18 6.28 4.29
CA GLY A 95 -16.52 7.65 4.66
C GLY A 95 -15.37 8.38 5.37
N PRO A 96 -15.49 9.71 5.59
CA PRO A 96 -14.51 10.47 6.37
C PRO A 96 -14.31 9.86 7.76
N LEU A 97 -13.06 9.79 8.23
CA LEU A 97 -12.71 9.39 9.59
C LEU A 97 -13.05 10.53 10.57
N GLU A 98 -14.31 10.94 10.64
CA GLU A 98 -14.80 11.86 11.66
C GLU A 98 -15.27 11.04 12.87
N GLY A 99 -14.65 11.28 14.05
CA GLY A 99 -15.19 10.85 15.34
C GLY A 99 -14.67 9.53 15.91
N LEU A 100 -13.36 9.31 15.91
CA LEU A 100 -12.71 8.29 16.75
C LEU A 100 -11.80 8.98 17.76
N ASP A 101 -12.45 9.63 18.73
CA ASP A 101 -11.84 10.27 19.90
C ASP A 101 -12.20 9.46 21.16
#